data_AF-A0A1V9YQL7-F1
#
_entry.id   AF-A0A1V9YQL7-F1
#
_cell.length_a   1.000
_cell.length_b   1.000
_cell.length_c   1.000
_cell.angle_alpha   90.00
_cell.angle_beta   90.00
_cell.angle_gamma   90.00
#
_symmetry.space_group_name_H-M   'P 1'
#
loop_
_entity.id
_entity.type
_entity.pdbx_description
1 polymer ?
#
loop_
_entity_poly.entity_id
_entity_poly.type
_entity_poly.pdbx_seq_one_letter_code
_entity_poly.pdbx_strand_id
1 'polypeptide(L)'
;MLRRFLAVPAPFAARCISSTSAVMGVVKQEGVPNKKNMAKRAMPELNGTIDQFFPTMSVVDGKTVKRAAPVVGGDWKAWMLRNKSTEDLHKLWYVLLKERNALLTEQAECHARNLALPNPYRKSKVRKSMARIKLVLHERSLIHQANAAKKSEA
;
A
#
# COMPACT_ATOMS: atom_id res chain seq x y z
N MET A 1 0.09 48.70 22.90
CA MET A 1 0.28 47.77 21.76
C MET A 1 -0.55 46.51 22.02
N LEU A 2 -1.79 46.47 21.55
CA LEU A 2 -2.70 45.34 21.74
C LEU A 2 -2.55 44.37 20.55
N ARG A 3 -1.94 43.20 20.77
CA ARG A 3 -1.87 42.14 19.75
C ARG A 3 -3.23 41.43 19.68
N ARG A 4 -3.99 41.72 18.63
CA ARG A 4 -5.13 40.89 18.20
C ARG A 4 -4.61 39.50 17.85
N PHE A 5 -4.93 38.50 18.68
CA PHE A 5 -4.83 37.10 18.29
C PHE A 5 -5.98 36.80 17.33
N LEU A 6 -5.67 36.68 16.04
CA LEU A 6 -6.59 36.09 15.07
C LEU A 6 -6.62 34.58 15.34
N ALA A 7 -7.68 34.11 16.00
CA ALA A 7 -7.97 32.69 16.12
C ALA A 7 -8.45 32.19 14.75
N VAL A 8 -7.59 31.46 14.03
CA VAL A 8 -7.97 30.73 12.83
C VAL A 8 -8.61 29.41 13.28
N PRO A 9 -9.90 29.14 12.99
CA PRO A 9 -10.48 27.85 13.31
C PRO A 9 -9.90 26.80 12.35
N ALA A 10 -9.22 25.80 12.89
CA ALA A 10 -8.70 24.68 12.12
C ALA A 10 -9.85 23.82 11.56
N PRO A 11 -9.97 23.60 10.24
CA PRO A 11 -10.96 22.69 9.69
C PRO A 11 -10.27 21.35 9.36
N PHE A 12 -9.96 20.57 10.39
CA PHE A 12 -9.73 19.13 10.17
C PHE A 12 -10.09 18.33 11.42
N ALA A 13 -11.39 18.28 11.70
CA ALA A 13 -11.93 17.20 12.50
C ALA A 13 -11.60 15.88 11.77
N ALA A 14 -10.79 15.04 12.40
CA ALA A 14 -10.55 13.68 11.97
C ALA A 14 -11.90 12.93 11.94
N ARG A 15 -12.51 12.84 10.75
CA ARG A 15 -13.65 11.97 10.53
C ARG A 15 -13.12 10.55 10.47
N CYS A 16 -13.25 9.85 11.60
CA CYS A 16 -13.13 8.41 11.67
C CYS A 16 -14.05 7.80 10.60
N ILE A 17 -13.50 7.04 9.67
CA ILE A 17 -14.28 6.30 8.68
C ILE A 17 -14.89 5.10 9.40
N SER A 18 -15.94 5.33 10.16
CA SER A 18 -16.83 4.26 10.61
C SER A 18 -18.09 4.27 9.74
N SER A 19 -18.22 3.17 9.00
CA SER A 19 -19.46 2.56 8.51
C SER A 19 -20.52 3.50 7.93
N THR A 20 -20.46 3.76 6.62
CA THR A 20 -21.66 4.09 5.84
C THR A 20 -22.19 2.81 5.19
N SER A 21 -23.28 2.31 5.77
CA SER A 21 -24.19 1.37 5.14
C SER A 21 -24.89 2.02 3.94
N ALA A 22 -25.03 1.25 2.86
CA ALA A 22 -25.90 1.45 1.70
C ALA A 22 -25.50 2.56 0.70
N VAL A 23 -24.83 2.13 -0.38
CA VAL A 23 -25.08 2.66 -1.73
C VAL A 23 -25.43 1.47 -2.63
N MET A 24 -26.71 1.38 -2.96
CA MET A 24 -27.25 0.51 -4.01
C MET A 24 -26.72 1.00 -5.37
N GLY A 25 -26.07 0.11 -6.13
CA GLY A 25 -25.56 0.39 -7.46
C GLY A 25 -25.10 -0.89 -8.17
N VAL A 26 -26.08 -1.62 -8.71
CA VAL A 26 -26.01 -2.69 -9.73
C VAL A 26 -24.68 -3.48 -9.79
N VAL A 27 -24.54 -4.44 -8.88
CA VAL A 27 -23.65 -5.59 -9.08
C VAL A 27 -24.37 -6.58 -10.00
N LYS A 28 -23.70 -6.94 -11.10
CA LYS A 28 -24.04 -8.04 -12.02
C LYS A 28 -24.49 -9.27 -11.21
N GLN A 29 -25.72 -9.74 -11.43
CA GLN A 29 -26.28 -10.89 -10.72
C GLN A 29 -25.52 -12.18 -11.07
N GLU A 30 -24.39 -12.39 -10.41
CA GLU A 30 -23.96 -13.73 -10.06
C GLU A 30 -24.99 -14.24 -9.04
N GLY A 31 -25.64 -15.36 -9.36
CA GLY A 31 -26.88 -15.80 -8.73
C GLY A 31 -26.92 -15.84 -7.21
N VAL A 32 -28.16 -15.85 -6.69
CA VAL A 32 -28.54 -15.93 -5.28
C VAL A 32 -27.52 -16.73 -4.44
N PRO A 33 -26.99 -16.17 -3.34
CA PRO A 33 -25.99 -16.85 -2.53
C PRO A 33 -26.54 -18.16 -1.91
N ASN A 34 -26.19 -19.29 -2.50
CA ASN A 34 -26.43 -20.62 -1.95
C ASN A 34 -25.20 -21.08 -1.17
N LYS A 35 -25.39 -21.84 -0.07
CA LYS A 35 -24.32 -22.45 0.74
C LYS A 35 -23.25 -23.16 -0.12
N LYS A 36 -23.66 -23.75 -1.25
CA LYS A 36 -22.78 -24.42 -2.23
C LYS A 36 -21.86 -23.47 -3.02
N ASN A 37 -22.30 -22.23 -3.28
CA ASN A 37 -21.55 -21.22 -4.03
C ASN A 37 -20.65 -20.37 -3.11
N MET A 38 -21.01 -20.23 -1.83
CA MET A 38 -20.17 -19.63 -0.80
C MET A 38 -18.87 -20.42 -0.57
N ALA A 39 -18.95 -21.76 -0.59
CA ALA A 39 -17.78 -22.63 -0.40
C ALA A 39 -16.74 -22.54 -1.53
N LYS A 40 -17.13 -22.05 -2.72
CA LYS A 40 -16.23 -21.88 -3.87
C LYS A 40 -15.61 -20.49 -3.98
N ARG A 41 -16.03 -19.55 -3.12
CA ARG A 41 -15.30 -18.31 -2.95
C ARG A 41 -14.13 -18.62 -2.04
N ALA A 42 -13.04 -19.11 -2.62
CA ALA A 42 -11.76 -19.13 -1.94
C ALA A 42 -11.47 -17.68 -1.53
N MET A 43 -11.78 -17.33 -0.28
CA MET A 43 -11.11 -16.21 0.34
C MET A 43 -9.64 -16.54 0.20
N PRO A 44 -8.80 -15.66 -0.39
CA PRO A 44 -7.36 -15.90 -0.31
C PRO A 44 -7.10 -16.08 1.18
N GLU A 45 -6.61 -17.25 1.57
CA GLU A 45 -6.36 -17.54 2.97
C GLU A 45 -5.55 -16.37 3.48
N LEU A 46 -6.10 -15.68 4.48
CA LEU A 46 -5.44 -14.53 5.06
C LEU A 46 -4.30 -15.10 5.90
N ASN A 47 -3.25 -15.57 5.21
CA ASN A 47 -1.93 -15.91 5.72
C ASN A 47 -1.22 -14.63 6.21
N GLY A 48 -1.99 -13.61 6.58
CA GLY A 48 -1.57 -12.37 7.23
C GLY A 48 -1.43 -12.62 8.72
N THR A 49 -0.67 -13.65 9.07
CA THR A 49 -0.15 -13.80 10.42
C THR A 49 0.56 -12.51 10.77
N ILE A 50 0.38 -12.03 12.00
CA ILE A 50 1.01 -10.81 12.54
C ILE A 50 2.52 -10.74 12.25
N ASP A 51 3.16 -11.89 12.04
CA ASP A 51 4.54 -12.09 11.61
C ASP A 51 4.94 -11.31 10.34
N GLN A 52 4.00 -11.01 9.43
CA GLN A 52 4.31 -10.20 8.23
C GLN A 52 4.78 -8.78 8.57
N PHE A 53 4.40 -8.24 9.73
CA PHE A 53 4.83 -6.92 10.18
C PHE A 53 6.23 -6.91 10.82
N PHE A 54 6.81 -8.07 11.12
CA PHE A 54 8.05 -8.18 11.88
C PHE A 54 9.11 -8.98 11.10
N PRO A 55 9.67 -8.42 10.01
CA PRO A 55 10.59 -9.15 9.13
C PRO A 55 11.93 -9.50 9.81
N THR A 56 12.36 -8.72 10.80
CA THR A 56 13.62 -8.89 11.54
C THR A 56 13.48 -9.67 12.84
N MET A 57 12.27 -9.83 13.35
CA MET A 57 11.97 -10.51 14.61
C MET A 57 11.01 -11.66 14.33
N SER A 58 11.54 -12.85 14.07
CA SER A 58 10.73 -14.08 14.09
C SER A 58 11.08 -14.89 15.33
N VAL A 59 10.08 -15.20 16.14
CA VAL A 59 10.18 -16.23 17.17
C VAL A 59 9.81 -17.55 16.52
N VAL A 60 10.81 -18.37 16.20
CA VAL A 60 10.60 -19.74 15.72
C VAL A 60 10.80 -20.65 16.93
N ASP A 61 9.80 -21.45 17.27
CA ASP A 61 9.83 -22.42 18.39
C ASP A 61 10.22 -21.80 19.76
N GLY A 62 9.71 -20.61 20.07
CA GLY A 62 9.99 -19.92 21.33
C GLY A 62 11.39 -19.31 21.46
N LYS A 63 12.22 -19.39 20.41
CA LYS A 63 13.56 -18.79 20.39
C LYS A 63 13.59 -17.55 19.50
N THR A 64 14.21 -16.47 20.01
CA THR A 64 14.41 -15.23 19.25
C THR A 64 15.53 -15.43 18.23
N VAL A 65 15.17 -15.57 16.95
CA VAL A 65 16.16 -15.68 15.87
C VAL A 65 16.48 -14.27 15.36
N LYS A 66 17.70 -13.79 15.60
CA LYS A 66 18.22 -12.58 14.95
C LYS A 66 18.53 -12.93 13.49
N ARG A 67 17.65 -12.56 12.56
CA ARG A 67 17.96 -12.68 11.13
C ARG A 67 19.11 -11.73 10.78
N ALA A 68 20.04 -12.19 9.94
CA ALA A 68 21.11 -11.35 9.41
C ALA A 68 20.54 -10.11 8.72
N ALA A 69 21.34 -9.03 8.65
CA ALA A 69 20.92 -7.80 7.98
C ALA A 69 20.38 -8.13 6.57
N PRO A 70 19.14 -7.77 6.23
CA PRO A 70 18.52 -8.20 4.99
C PRO A 70 19.29 -7.63 3.79
N VAL A 71 19.64 -8.49 2.84
CA VAL A 71 20.27 -8.07 1.58
C VAL A 71 19.25 -7.28 0.78
N VAL A 72 19.47 -5.97 0.61
CA VAL A 72 18.51 -5.08 -0.06
C VAL A 72 18.94 -4.79 -1.49
N GLY A 73 18.09 -5.17 -2.45
CA GLY A 73 18.26 -4.87 -3.88
C GLY A 73 18.05 -3.40 -4.27
N GLY A 74 18.00 -3.15 -5.58
CA GLY A 74 17.72 -1.84 -6.17
C GLY A 74 16.26 -1.40 -6.06
N ASP A 75 16.00 -0.11 -6.27
CA ASP A 75 14.66 0.47 -6.38
C ASP A 75 14.09 0.32 -7.81
N TRP A 76 12.77 0.18 -7.92
CA TRP A 76 12.09 0.02 -9.21
C TRP A 76 12.22 1.27 -10.09
N LYS A 77 12.88 1.18 -11.24
CA LYS A 77 13.05 2.32 -12.15
C LYS A 77 11.79 2.51 -13.02
N ALA A 78 11.52 3.75 -13.43
CA ALA A 78 10.31 4.08 -14.20
C ALA A 78 10.22 3.30 -15.52
N TRP A 79 11.34 3.15 -16.23
CA TRP A 79 11.39 2.39 -17.48
C TRP A 79 11.04 0.91 -17.29
N MET A 80 11.44 0.29 -16.16
CA MET A 80 11.06 -1.10 -15.85
C MET A 80 9.55 -1.26 -15.62
N LEU A 81 8.93 -0.25 -15.00
CA LEU A 81 7.51 -0.24 -14.67
C LEU A 81 6.63 0.03 -15.90
N ARG A 82 7.13 0.78 -16.89
CA ARG A 82 6.40 1.02 -18.15
C ARG A 82 6.15 -0.27 -18.93
N ASN A 83 7.06 -1.24 -18.84
CA ASN A 83 6.97 -2.54 -19.52
C ASN A 83 6.06 -3.56 -18.81
N LYS A 84 5.35 -3.19 -17.73
CA LYS A 84 4.50 -4.11 -16.96
C LYS A 84 3.02 -3.83 -17.15
N SER A 85 2.17 -4.86 -17.04
CA SER A 85 0.72 -4.74 -17.13
C SER A 85 0.15 -3.89 -15.97
N THR A 86 -1.04 -3.32 -16.13
CA THR A 86 -1.74 -2.58 -15.06
C THR A 86 -2.05 -3.48 -13.85
N GLU A 87 -2.38 -4.75 -14.10
CA GLU A 87 -2.63 -5.75 -13.06
C GLU A 87 -1.37 -6.06 -12.25
N ASP A 88 -0.22 -6.22 -12.91
CA ASP A 88 1.06 -6.45 -12.23
C ASP A 88 1.51 -5.24 -11.43
N LEU A 89 1.26 -4.03 -11.94
CA LEU A 89 1.49 -2.79 -11.18
C LEU A 89 0.65 -2.75 -9.90
N HIS A 90 -0.60 -3.20 -9.99
CA HIS A 90 -1.51 -3.27 -8.83
C HIS A 90 -1.04 -4.29 -7.80
N LYS A 91 -0.64 -5.50 -8.23
CA LYS A 91 -0.05 -6.51 -7.34
C LYS A 91 1.24 -6.00 -6.70
N LEU A 92 2.12 -5.37 -7.49
CA LEU A 92 3.38 -4.79 -7.03
C LEU A 92 3.14 -3.69 -6.00
N TRP A 93 2.12 -2.85 -6.19
CA TRP A 93 1.74 -1.82 -5.22
C TRP A 93 1.46 -2.42 -3.84
N TYR A 94 0.71 -3.54 -3.77
CA TYR A 94 0.43 -4.21 -2.50
C TYR A 94 1.66 -4.88 -1.89
N VAL A 95 2.57 -5.43 -2.70
CA VAL A 95 3.85 -5.95 -2.19
C VAL A 95 4.65 -4.84 -1.54
N LEU A 96 4.78 -3.68 -2.21
CA LEU A 96 5.49 -2.51 -1.67
C LEU A 96 4.78 -1.91 -0.45
N LEU A 97 3.45 -1.97 -0.41
CA LEU A 97 2.66 -1.50 0.73
C LEU A 97 2.93 -2.34 1.98
N LYS A 98 2.99 -3.66 1.84
CA LYS A 98 3.30 -4.58 2.95
C LYS A 98 4.72 -4.35 3.47
N GLU A 99 5.69 -4.19 2.57
CA GLU A 99 7.07 -3.84 2.93
C GLU A 99 7.15 -2.48 3.64
N ARG A 100 6.44 -1.46 3.15
CA ARG A 100 6.38 -0.15 3.80
C ARG A 100 5.82 -0.25 5.22
N ASN A 101 4.78 -1.05 5.43
CA ASN A 101 4.18 -1.22 6.74
C ASN A 101 5.12 -1.97 7.70
N ALA A 102 5.79 -3.03 7.22
CA ALA A 102 6.81 -3.77 7.98
C ALA A 102 8.04 -2.90 8.35
N LEU A 103 8.41 -1.95 7.49
CA LEU A 103 9.47 -0.99 7.78
C LEU A 103 9.09 0.05 8.84
N LEU A 104 7.82 0.43 8.91
CA LEU A 104 7.34 1.39 9.90
C LEU A 104 7.28 0.76 11.31
N THR A 105 6.87 -0.50 11.39
CA THR A 105 6.90 -1.27 12.64
C THR A 105 8.33 -1.50 13.11
N GLU A 106 9.24 -1.92 12.23
CA GLU A 106 10.68 -2.05 12.55
C GLU A 106 11.29 -0.73 13.04
N GLN A 107 10.94 0.39 12.38
CA GLN A 107 11.41 1.72 12.81
C GLN A 107 10.89 2.10 14.20
N ALA A 108 9.61 1.85 14.49
CA ALA A 108 9.03 2.13 15.80
C ALA A 108 9.66 1.27 16.90
N GLU A 109 9.94 0.00 16.61
CA GLU A 109 10.63 -0.91 17.53
C GLU A 109 12.07 -0.46 17.81
N CYS A 110 12.84 -0.14 16.76
CA CYS A 110 14.19 0.40 16.90
C CYS A 110 14.19 1.67 17.75
N HIS A 111 13.24 2.59 17.51
CA HIS A 111 13.11 3.80 18.31
C HIS A 111 12.79 3.51 19.78
N ALA A 112 11.85 2.59 20.06
CA ALA A 112 11.51 2.19 21.43
C ALA A 112 12.69 1.53 22.17
N ARG A 113 13.56 0.82 21.44
CA ARG A 113 14.75 0.15 21.97
C ARG A 113 16.02 1.00 21.91
N ASN A 114 15.93 2.25 21.44
CA ASN A 114 17.08 3.12 21.17
C ASN A 114 18.17 2.46 20.27
N LEU A 115 17.73 1.67 19.30
CA LEU A 115 18.57 1.00 18.31
C LEU A 115 18.54 1.74 16.98
N ALA A 116 19.64 1.69 16.24
CA ALA A 116 19.67 2.16 14.85
C ALA A 116 18.95 1.15 13.93
N LEU A 117 18.28 1.66 12.89
CA LEU A 117 17.64 0.80 11.90
C LEU A 117 18.73 0.02 11.11
N PRO A 118 18.63 -1.31 10.96
CA PRO A 118 19.63 -2.11 10.24
C PRO A 118 19.89 -1.63 8.81
N ASN A 119 18.87 -1.09 8.13
CA ASN A 119 19.04 -0.48 6.80
C ASN A 119 18.08 0.73 6.57
N PRO A 120 18.52 1.98 6.81
CA PRO A 120 17.69 3.17 6.64
C PRO A 120 17.29 3.46 5.19
N TYR A 121 18.07 3.00 4.22
CA TYR A 121 17.82 3.29 2.80
C TYR A 121 16.63 2.51 2.23
N ARG A 122 16.26 1.38 2.85
CA ARG A 122 15.15 0.51 2.40
C ARG A 122 13.82 1.28 2.31
N LYS A 123 13.51 2.09 3.33
CA LYS A 123 12.34 2.98 3.37
C LYS A 123 12.32 3.98 2.21
N SER A 124 13.47 4.57 1.89
CA SER A 124 13.60 5.52 0.77
C SER A 124 13.40 4.84 -0.58
N LYS A 125 13.96 3.63 -0.77
CA LYS A 125 13.80 2.83 -2.01
C LYS A 125 12.34 2.44 -2.26
N VAL A 126 11.62 1.99 -1.22
CA VAL A 126 10.19 1.66 -1.31
C VAL A 126 9.37 2.90 -1.67
N ARG A 127 9.60 4.02 -0.97
CA ARG A 127 8.91 5.31 -1.25
C ARG A 127 9.12 5.77 -2.70
N LYS A 128 10.36 5.72 -3.20
CA LYS A 128 10.69 6.07 -4.60
C LYS A 128 9.99 5.15 -5.60
N SER A 129 9.97 3.84 -5.33
CA SER A 129 9.29 2.86 -6.18
C SER A 129 7.78 3.12 -6.26
N MET A 130 7.13 3.37 -5.12
CA MET A 130 5.70 3.71 -5.07
C MET A 130 5.41 5.02 -5.82
N ALA A 131 6.24 6.06 -5.66
CA ALA A 131 6.06 7.32 -6.39
C ALA A 131 6.11 7.13 -7.91
N ARG A 132 7.03 6.28 -8.40
CA ARG A 132 7.14 5.98 -9.84
C ARG A 132 5.97 5.17 -10.37
N ILE A 133 5.40 4.25 -9.59
CA ILE A 133 4.17 3.55 -9.98
C ILE A 133 3.04 4.56 -10.20
N LYS A 134 2.85 5.51 -9.27
CA LYS A 134 1.83 6.58 -9.43
C LYS A 134 2.08 7.41 -10.68
N LEU A 135 3.34 7.77 -10.93
CA LEU A 135 3.74 8.51 -12.13
C LEU A 135 3.40 7.75 -13.41
N VAL A 136 3.74 6.46 -13.52
CA VAL A 136 3.44 5.64 -14.70
C VAL A 136 1.93 5.48 -14.92
N LEU A 137 1.16 5.32 -13.85
CA LEU A 137 -0.31 5.26 -13.95
C LEU A 137 -0.91 6.60 -14.42
N HIS A 138 -0.35 7.71 -13.96
CA HIS A 138 -0.75 9.04 -14.42
C HIS A 138 -0.41 9.26 -15.90
N GLU A 139 0.81 8.94 -16.33
CA GLU A 139 1.22 8.98 -17.74
C GLU A 139 0.24 8.18 -18.64
N ARG A 140 -0.11 6.95 -18.23
CA ARG A 140 -1.07 6.10 -18.95
C ARG A 140 -2.46 6.71 -19.02
N SER A 141 -2.94 7.32 -17.92
CA SER A 141 -4.24 7.99 -17.91
C SER A 141 -4.30 9.15 -18.90
N LEU A 142 -3.24 9.95 -18.98
CA LEU A 142 -3.16 11.07 -19.93
C LEU A 142 -3.19 10.58 -21.38
N ILE A 143 -2.41 9.53 -21.68
CA ILE A 143 -2.39 8.91 -23.03
C ILE A 143 -3.76 8.35 -23.39
N HIS A 144 -4.43 7.65 -22.46
CA HIS A 144 -5.76 7.10 -22.69
C HIS A 144 -6.79 8.20 -23.00
N GLN A 145 -6.78 9.30 -22.25
CA GLN A 145 -7.67 10.44 -22.48
C GLN A 145 -7.41 11.10 -23.84
N ALA A 146 -6.14 11.34 -24.19
CA ALA A 146 -5.76 11.91 -25.47
C ALA A 146 -6.18 11.00 -26.66
N ASN A 147 -6.04 9.69 -26.52
CA ASN A 147 -6.47 8.73 -27.54
C ASN A 147 -8.00 8.67 -27.66
N ALA A 148 -8.72 8.77 -26.54
CA ALA A 148 -10.18 8.81 -26.54
C ALA A 148 -10.71 10.07 -27.24
N ALA A 149 -10.10 11.24 -27.00
CA ALA A 149 -10.46 12.49 -27.67
C ALA A 149 -10.24 12.43 -29.19
N LYS A 150 -9.09 11.90 -29.64
CA LYS A 150 -8.82 11.70 -31.08
C LYS A 150 -9.82 10.76 -31.73
N LYS A 151 -10.30 9.75 -31.01
CA LYS A 151 -11.31 8.80 -31.51
C LYS A 151 -12.70 9.43 -31.64
N SER A 152 -13.03 10.46 -30.86
CA SER A 152 -14.30 11.18 -31.01
C SER A 152 -14.30 12.23 -32.13
N GLU A 153 -13.12 12.69 -32.53
CA GLU A 153 -12.95 13.66 -33.62
C GLU A 153 -12.90 13.02 -35.01
N ALA A 154 -12.61 11.71 -35.06
CA ALA A 154 -12.58 10.89 -36.27
C ALA A 154 -13.91 10.15 -36.47
#